data_AF-E2J7H0-F1
#
_entry.id   AF-E2J7H0-F1
#
_cell.length_a   1.000
_cell.length_b   1.000
_cell.length_c   1.000
_cell.angle_alpha   90.00
_cell.angle_beta   90.00
_cell.angle_gamma   90.00
#
_symmetry.space_group_name_H-M   'P 1'
#
loop_
_entity.id
_entity.type
_entity.pdbx_description
1 polymer ?
#
loop_
_entity_poly.entity_id
_entity_poly.type
_entity_poly.pdbx_seq_one_letter_code
_entity_poly.pdbx_strand_id
1 'polypeptide(L)'
;PKEISFKQMMDLMNACAHLPDQKFELQGRQRETSSLILEGTHWCGAGDVALDYYDLGEDSIVDKCCRTHDLCPKKVRSRSTDYGVENNSAFVTMSHCDCDRRFLNCLKNVKSSVADFMGTIYFNILRPRCL
;
A
#
# COMPACT_ATOMS: atom_id res chain seq x y z
N PRO A 1 25.14 11.39 -9.75
CA PRO A 1 23.85 11.07 -9.08
C PRO A 1 24.13 10.39 -7.73
N LYS A 2 23.44 10.75 -6.65
CA LYS A 2 23.58 10.02 -5.38
C LYS A 2 22.72 8.75 -5.47
N GLU A 3 23.33 7.58 -5.31
CA GLU A 3 22.59 6.33 -5.16
C GLU A 3 21.96 6.27 -3.77
N ILE A 4 20.64 6.05 -3.71
CA ILE A 4 19.91 5.86 -2.45
C ILE A 4 19.59 4.38 -2.33
N SER A 5 20.00 3.76 -1.23
CA SER A 5 19.71 2.35 -0.96
C SER A 5 18.22 2.12 -0.64
N PHE A 6 17.73 0.90 -0.88
CA PHE A 6 16.38 0.48 -0.49
C PHE A 6 16.10 0.77 0.99
N LYS A 7 17.08 0.49 1.87
CA LYS A 7 16.96 0.76 3.30
C LYS A 7 16.72 2.25 3.57
N GLN A 8 17.48 3.15 2.93
CA GLN A 8 17.29 4.60 3.10
C GLN A 8 15.92 5.06 2.59
N MET A 9 15.42 4.52 1.48
CA MET A 9 14.07 4.83 1.00
C MET A 9 12.99 4.34 1.97
N MET A 10 13.13 3.12 2.51
CA MET A 10 12.21 2.57 3.50
C MET A 10 12.23 3.33 4.83
N ASP A 11 13.40 3.82 5.25
CA ASP A 11 13.55 4.64 6.46
C ASP A 11 12.85 5.99 6.28
N LEU A 12 12.98 6.60 5.09
CA LEU A 12 12.25 7.83 4.73
C LEU A 12 10.73 7.61 4.69
N MET A 13 10.25 6.56 4.02
CA MET A 13 8.82 6.26 3.93
C MET A 13 8.20 6.01 5.31
N ASN A 14 8.92 5.31 6.19
CA ASN A 14 8.51 5.14 7.58
C ASN A 14 8.38 6.48 8.30
N ALA A 15 9.35 7.39 8.12
CA ALA A 15 9.27 8.71 8.73
C ALA A 15 8.03 9.48 8.23
N CYS A 16 7.76 9.45 6.91
CA CYS A 16 6.57 10.07 6.33
C CYS A 16 5.26 9.51 6.89
N ALA A 17 5.19 8.19 7.13
CA ALA A 17 3.99 7.55 7.64
C ALA A 17 3.59 8.02 9.06
N HIS A 18 4.54 8.58 9.82
CA HIS A 18 4.33 9.11 11.18
C HIS A 18 4.14 10.64 11.19
N LEU A 19 4.14 11.30 10.03
CA LEU A 19 3.82 12.72 9.96
C LEU A 19 2.34 12.96 10.29
N PRO A 20 2.00 14.09 10.91
CA PRO A 20 0.61 14.45 11.15
C PRO A 20 -0.12 14.61 9.81
N ASP A 21 -1.36 14.12 9.76
CA ASP A 21 -2.16 14.21 8.55
C ASP A 21 -2.51 15.68 8.28
N GLN A 22 -2.14 16.16 7.09
CA GLN A 22 -2.55 17.47 6.60
C GLN A 22 -3.79 17.29 5.74
N LYS A 23 -4.93 17.81 6.20
CA LYS A 23 -6.14 17.88 5.37
C LYS A 23 -5.97 19.03 4.38
N PHE A 24 -5.57 18.73 3.15
CA PHE A 24 -5.64 19.68 2.06
C PHE A 24 -7.04 19.62 1.43
N GLU A 25 -7.65 20.78 1.21
CA GLU A 25 -8.86 20.85 0.39
C GLU A 25 -8.49 20.61 -1.08
N LEU A 26 -8.71 19.39 -1.55
CA LEU A 26 -8.59 19.01 -2.95
C LEU A 26 -9.76 19.62 -3.74
N GLN A 27 -9.70 20.92 -4.04
CA GLN A 27 -10.68 21.58 -4.88
C GLN A 27 -10.43 21.19 -6.36
N GLY A 28 -11.32 20.36 -6.92
CA GLY A 28 -11.45 20.19 -8.38
C GLY A 28 -10.94 18.88 -9.00
N ARG A 29 -10.42 17.92 -8.23
CA ARG A 29 -10.02 16.61 -8.76
C ARG A 29 -11.10 15.57 -8.49
N GLN A 30 -11.67 14.97 -9.55
CA GLN A 30 -12.61 13.87 -9.39
C GLN A 30 -11.86 12.59 -9.00
N ARG A 31 -12.31 11.95 -7.92
CA ARG A 31 -11.81 10.64 -7.47
C ARG A 31 -12.34 9.55 -8.39
N GLU A 32 -11.44 8.71 -8.89
CA GLU A 32 -11.84 7.50 -9.63
C GLU A 32 -12.51 6.51 -8.67
N THR A 33 -13.58 5.86 -9.13
CA THR A 33 -14.24 4.82 -8.34
C THR A 33 -13.76 3.45 -8.78
N SER A 34 -13.53 2.55 -7.83
CA SER A 34 -13.09 1.18 -8.09
C SER A 34 -13.73 0.24 -7.10
N SER A 35 -14.37 -0.82 -7.59
CA SER A 35 -14.92 -1.90 -6.76
C SER A 35 -13.84 -2.84 -6.19
N LEU A 36 -12.58 -2.62 -6.56
CA LEU A 36 -11.42 -3.36 -6.07
C LEU A 36 -10.71 -2.64 -4.91
N ILE A 37 -11.25 -1.50 -4.46
CA ILE A 37 -10.82 -0.79 -3.26
C ILE A 37 -11.79 -1.14 -2.13
N LEU A 38 -11.24 -1.44 -0.95
CA LEU A 38 -12.02 -1.71 0.24
C LEU A 38 -12.79 -0.45 0.66
N GLU A 39 -14.11 -0.59 0.86
CA GLU A 39 -14.95 0.51 1.34
C GLU A 39 -14.38 1.12 2.63
N GLY A 40 -14.49 2.44 2.76
CA GLY A 40 -13.90 3.18 3.89
C GLY A 40 -12.40 3.46 3.74
N THR A 41 -11.75 3.04 2.64
CA THR A 41 -10.31 3.26 2.37
C THR A 41 -10.09 3.82 0.97
N HIS A 42 -8.94 4.43 0.71
CA HIS A 42 -8.54 4.87 -0.62
C HIS A 42 -7.32 4.12 -1.18
N TRP A 43 -6.55 3.44 -0.32
CA TRP A 43 -5.30 2.75 -0.68
C TRP A 43 -5.38 1.24 -0.55
N CYS A 44 -6.41 0.67 0.10
CA CYS A 44 -6.50 -0.77 0.31
C CYS A 44 -7.17 -1.47 -0.86
N GLY A 45 -6.41 -1.88 -1.87
CA GLY A 45 -6.94 -2.69 -2.97
C GLY A 45 -6.00 -2.88 -4.15
N ALA A 46 -6.57 -3.02 -5.35
CA ALA A 46 -5.80 -3.13 -6.59
C ALA A 46 -5.27 -1.76 -7.02
N GLY A 47 -4.16 -1.33 -6.41
CA GLY A 47 -3.70 0.06 -6.47
C GLY A 47 -4.47 0.95 -5.51
N ASP A 48 -4.53 2.24 -5.81
CA ASP A 48 -5.20 3.24 -4.98
C ASP A 48 -6.12 4.14 -5.83
N VAL A 49 -7.10 4.75 -5.16
CA VAL A 49 -7.95 5.83 -5.69
C VAL A 49 -7.68 7.15 -4.95
N ALA A 50 -6.53 7.24 -4.27
CA ALA A 50 -6.18 8.40 -3.47
C ALA A 50 -5.81 9.57 -4.37
N LEU A 51 -6.33 10.76 -4.05
CA LEU A 51 -6.02 11.96 -4.83
C LEU A 51 -4.61 12.50 -4.57
N ASP A 52 -4.10 12.27 -3.36
CA ASP A 52 -2.75 12.56 -2.93
C ASP A 52 -2.34 11.69 -1.73
N TYR A 53 -1.12 11.87 -1.22
CA TYR A 53 -0.58 11.10 -0.09
C TYR A 53 -1.44 11.17 1.19
N TYR A 54 -2.06 12.31 1.47
CA TYR A 54 -2.83 12.56 2.68
C TYR A 54 -4.32 12.23 2.53
N ASP A 55 -4.78 11.93 1.30
CA ASP A 55 -6.15 11.48 1.03
C ASP A 55 -6.36 10.06 1.59
N LEU A 56 -6.91 10.01 2.81
CA LEU A 56 -7.23 8.79 3.53
C LEU A 56 -8.75 8.68 3.72
N GLY A 57 -9.25 7.45 3.67
CA GLY A 57 -10.65 7.13 3.95
C GLY A 57 -11.00 7.18 5.44
N GLU A 58 -12.24 6.78 5.75
CA GLU A 58 -12.78 6.72 7.11
C GLU A 58 -11.96 5.79 8.01
N ASP A 59 -11.56 4.63 7.49
CA ASP A 59 -10.68 3.65 8.15
C ASP A 59 -9.20 4.05 8.06
N SER A 60 -8.90 5.32 8.32
CA SER A 60 -7.61 5.98 8.09
C SER A 60 -6.39 5.22 8.66
N ILE A 61 -6.53 4.51 9.78
CA ILE A 61 -5.42 3.75 10.38
C ILE A 61 -5.07 2.53 9.51
N VAL A 62 -6.07 1.79 9.01
CA VAL A 62 -5.87 0.67 8.08
C VAL A 62 -5.39 1.19 6.74
N ASP A 63 -5.98 2.30 6.28
CA ASP A 63 -5.65 2.92 5.01
C ASP A 63 -4.19 3.38 4.96
N LYS A 64 -3.63 3.87 6.08
CA LYS A 64 -2.19 4.16 6.22
C LYS A 64 -1.32 2.92 6.08
N CYS A 65 -1.75 1.75 6.57
CA CYS A 65 -1.02 0.50 6.37
C CYS A 65 -0.95 0.16 4.87
N CYS A 66 -2.07 0.27 4.16
CA CYS A 66 -2.15 0.02 2.72
C CYS A 66 -1.34 1.04 1.92
N ARG A 67 -1.48 2.36 2.19
CA ARG A 67 -0.67 3.42 1.59
C ARG A 67 0.82 3.15 1.68
N THR A 68 1.28 2.75 2.88
CA THR A 68 2.70 2.47 3.12
C THR A 68 3.18 1.25 2.31
N HIS A 69 2.32 0.24 2.17
CA HIS A 69 2.59 -0.95 1.36
C HIS A 69 2.58 -0.65 -0.13
N ASP A 70 1.59 0.10 -0.60
CA ASP A 70 1.45 0.52 -2.00
C ASP A 70 2.62 1.38 -2.45
N LEU A 71 3.14 2.25 -1.58
CA LEU A 71 4.31 3.08 -1.89
C LEU A 71 5.65 2.33 -1.77
N CYS A 72 5.67 1.00 -1.62
CA CYS A 72 6.90 0.20 -1.52
C CYS A 72 7.93 0.59 -2.61
N PRO A 73 9.20 0.89 -2.26
CA PRO A 73 10.19 1.39 -3.21
C PRO A 73 10.54 0.39 -4.32
N LYS A 74 10.35 -0.90 -4.06
CA LYS A 74 10.65 -1.98 -4.99
C LYS A 74 9.46 -2.93 -5.09
N LYS A 75 8.78 -2.92 -6.23
CA LYS A 75 7.61 -3.74 -6.54
C LYS A 75 7.53 -4.02 -8.04
N VAL A 76 7.00 -5.18 -8.42
CA VAL A 76 6.70 -5.56 -9.81
C VAL A 76 5.18 -5.63 -9.96
N ARG A 77 4.61 -4.77 -10.80
CA ARG A 77 3.16 -4.73 -11.03
C ARG A 77 2.65 -6.04 -11.64
N SER A 78 1.36 -6.29 -11.48
CA SER A 78 0.66 -7.39 -12.18
C SER A 78 1.00 -7.39 -13.68
N ARG A 79 1.24 -8.57 -14.26
CA ARG A 79 1.57 -8.77 -15.68
C ARG A 79 2.75 -7.93 -16.19
N SER A 80 3.74 -7.65 -15.34
CA SER A 80 4.92 -6.88 -15.72
C SER A 80 6.22 -7.57 -15.32
N THR A 81 7.32 -7.12 -15.94
CA THR A 81 8.69 -7.53 -15.61
C THR A 81 9.47 -6.30 -15.18
N ASP A 82 10.10 -6.37 -14.03
CA ASP A 82 11.00 -5.34 -13.52
C ASP A 82 12.08 -5.99 -12.64
N TYR A 83 13.24 -5.35 -12.49
CA TYR A 83 14.40 -5.89 -11.76
C TYR A 83 14.85 -7.29 -12.22
N GLY A 84 14.57 -7.67 -13.46
CA GLY A 84 14.83 -9.02 -13.98
C GLY A 84 13.89 -10.11 -13.44
N VAL A 85 12.78 -9.72 -12.80
CA VAL A 85 11.77 -10.64 -12.25
C VAL A 85 10.42 -10.41 -12.92
N GLU A 86 9.81 -11.47 -13.40
CA GLU A 86 8.48 -11.45 -14.02
C GLU A 86 7.39 -11.74 -12.98
N ASN A 87 6.42 -10.83 -12.86
CA ASN A 87 5.19 -11.06 -12.08
C ASN A 87 4.06 -11.57 -12.99
N ASN A 88 3.95 -12.90 -13.05
CA ASN A 88 2.92 -13.59 -13.83
C ASN A 88 1.50 -13.51 -13.23
N SER A 89 1.34 -12.96 -12.02
CA SER A 89 0.02 -12.74 -11.44
C SER A 89 -0.78 -11.76 -12.28
N ALA A 90 -2.07 -12.04 -12.47
CA ALA A 90 -3.01 -11.15 -13.14
C ALA A 90 -3.64 -10.11 -12.21
N PHE A 91 -3.58 -10.34 -10.90
CA PHE A 91 -4.42 -9.63 -9.93
C PHE A 91 -3.65 -8.88 -8.86
N VAL A 92 -2.39 -9.27 -8.58
CA VAL A 92 -1.64 -8.72 -7.45
C VAL A 92 -0.26 -8.24 -7.85
N THR A 93 0.12 -7.08 -7.32
CA THR A 93 1.47 -6.55 -7.34
C THR A 93 2.36 -7.36 -6.39
N MET A 94 3.57 -7.68 -6.84
CA MET A 94 4.59 -8.36 -6.06
C MET A 94 5.53 -7.31 -5.46
N SER A 95 5.46 -7.10 -4.15
CA SER A 95 6.25 -6.12 -3.41
C SER A 95 7.53 -6.74 -2.82
N HIS A 96 8.46 -5.93 -2.34
CA HIS A 96 9.63 -6.43 -1.59
C HIS A 96 9.19 -7.08 -0.27
N CYS A 97 9.85 -8.19 0.13
CA CYS A 97 9.45 -8.94 1.32
C CYS A 97 9.42 -8.10 2.62
N ASP A 98 10.28 -7.08 2.74
CA ASP A 98 10.24 -6.16 3.87
C ASP A 98 8.98 -5.28 3.91
N CYS A 99 8.44 -4.90 2.76
CA CYS A 99 7.18 -4.15 2.67
C CYS A 99 6.03 -5.03 3.15
N ASP A 100 5.96 -6.29 2.69
CA ASP A 100 4.94 -7.26 3.09
C ASP A 100 5.01 -7.57 4.59
N ARG A 101 6.22 -7.76 5.14
CA ARG A 101 6.41 -7.98 6.58
C ARG A 101 5.94 -6.78 7.41
N ARG A 102 6.27 -5.56 6.99
CA ARG A 102 5.81 -4.33 7.66
C ARG A 102 4.30 -4.17 7.55
N PHE A 103 3.72 -4.50 6.40
CA PHE A 103 2.28 -4.47 6.17
C PHE A 103 1.54 -5.43 7.10
N LEU A 104 2.00 -6.68 7.20
CA LEU A 104 1.44 -7.67 8.13
C LEU A 104 1.49 -7.18 9.58
N ASN A 105 2.62 -6.62 10.01
CA ASN A 105 2.78 -6.10 11.36
C ASN A 105 1.89 -4.88 11.61
N CYS A 106 1.75 -3.99 10.62
CA CYS A 106 0.86 -2.84 10.70
C CYS A 106 -0.58 -3.28 10.93
N LEU A 107 -1.12 -4.16 10.07
CA LEU A 107 -2.49 -4.67 10.18
C LEU A 107 -2.76 -5.35 11.54
N LYS A 108 -1.85 -6.21 12.00
CA LYS A 108 -1.97 -6.89 13.31
C LYS A 108 -2.03 -5.92 14.49
N ASN A 109 -1.38 -4.75 14.37
CA ASN A 109 -1.35 -3.75 15.44
C ASN A 109 -2.60 -2.86 15.48
N VAL A 110 -3.34 -2.72 14.37
CA VAL A 110 -4.55 -1.89 14.33
C VAL A 110 -5.68 -2.47 15.19
N LYS A 111 -5.77 -3.80 15.30
CA LYS A 111 -6.80 -4.51 16.08
C LYS A 111 -8.23 -4.09 15.68
N SER A 112 -8.54 -4.10 14.38
CA SER A 112 -9.87 -3.83 13.84
C SER A 112 -10.31 -4.94 12.88
N SER A 113 -11.63 -5.12 12.72
CA SER A 113 -12.20 -6.09 11.78
C SER A 113 -11.79 -5.80 10.32
N VAL A 114 -11.67 -4.52 9.95
CA VAL A 114 -11.21 -4.08 8.64
C VAL A 114 -9.75 -4.51 8.40
N ALA A 115 -8.89 -4.37 9.41
CA ALA A 115 -7.50 -4.82 9.33
C ALA A 115 -7.38 -6.35 9.24
N ASP A 116 -8.17 -7.08 10.03
CA ASP A 116 -8.21 -8.55 10.01
C ASP A 116 -8.72 -9.09 8.66
N PHE A 117 -9.73 -8.44 8.10
CA PHE A 117 -10.26 -8.74 6.77
C PHE A 117 -9.19 -8.51 5.70
N MET A 118 -8.55 -7.35 5.69
CA MET A 118 -7.50 -7.03 4.72
C MET A 118 -6.31 -7.98 4.84
N GLY A 119 -5.90 -8.31 6.07
CA GLY A 119 -4.83 -9.28 6.34
C GLY A 119 -5.18 -10.67 5.81
N THR A 120 -6.42 -11.09 5.97
CA THR A 120 -6.91 -12.38 5.44
C THR A 120 -6.89 -12.40 3.92
N ILE A 121 -7.41 -11.37 3.26
CA ILE A 121 -7.42 -11.28 1.80
C ILE A 121 -5.99 -11.31 1.25
N TYR A 122 -5.10 -10.47 1.75
CA TYR A 122 -3.74 -10.36 1.21
C TYR A 122 -2.88 -11.60 1.51
N PHE A 123 -2.77 -11.98 2.79
CA PHE A 123 -1.81 -12.99 3.23
C PHE A 123 -2.34 -14.42 3.24
N ASN A 124 -3.66 -14.62 3.28
CA ASN A 124 -4.24 -15.97 3.36
C ASN A 124 -4.92 -16.39 2.06
N ILE A 125 -5.49 -15.47 1.29
CA ILE A 125 -6.22 -15.78 0.05
C ILE A 125 -5.33 -15.52 -1.18
N LEU A 126 -4.87 -14.28 -1.37
CA LEU A 126 -4.11 -13.89 -2.56
C LEU A 126 -2.68 -14.44 -2.54
N ARG A 127 -2.03 -14.46 -1.36
CA ARG A 127 -0.69 -15.01 -1.13
C ARG A 127 0.32 -14.60 -2.22
N PRO A 128 0.49 -13.28 -2.49
CA PRO A 128 1.49 -12.86 -3.45
C PRO A 128 2.87 -13.35 -3.01
N ARG A 129 3.70 -13.73 -3.99
CA ARG A 129 5.14 -13.85 -3.74
C ARG A 129 5.70 -12.44 -3.55
N CYS A 130 6.77 -12.33 -2.77
CA CYS A 130 7.54 -11.11 -2.62
C CYS A 130 8.91 -11.23 -3.30
N LEU A 131 9.51 -10.07 -3.61
CA LEU A 131 10.86 -9.92 -4.19
C LEU A 131 11.95 -10.03 -3.13
#